data_AF-A0A9E0WFB3-F1
#
_entry.id   AF-A0A9E0WFB3-F1
#
_cell.length_a   1.000
_cell.length_b   1.000
_cell.length_c   1.000
_cell.angle_alpha   90.00
_cell.angle_beta   90.00
_cell.angle_gamma   90.00
#
_symmetry.space_group_name_H-M   'P 1'
#
loop_
_entity.id
_entity.type
_entity.pdbx_description
1 polymer ?
#
loop_
_entity_poly.entity_id
_entity_poly.type
_entity_poly.pdbx_seq_one_letter_code
_entity_poly.pdbx_strand_id
1 'polypeptide(L)'
;LLIEGATWPLAGGTIALQPTEWTIAGRTEELMIDATAIELAELVDVLSLPDMKAEGTISGTFPLTLEGGNVWVRNAFFLADSKGGTLSYTGTAAAQAGLADDRVDAAFTALRNLKFKVLEVGVDGNLIDDITVSARLLGHNPEVYGGAEFDFRISVESKLAQLIRSGQRLAAARWIADAVAVDPDAETDDPFN
;
A
#
# COMPACT_ATOMS: atom_id res chain seq x y z
N LEU A 1 -13.53 27.25 -4.88
CA LEU A 1 -12.07 27.35 -5.14
C LEU A 1 -11.74 26.22 -6.10
N LEU A 2 -11.09 26.49 -7.23
CA LEU A 2 -10.65 25.41 -8.11
C LEU A 2 -9.32 24.87 -7.56
N ILE A 3 -9.26 23.58 -7.24
CA ILE A 3 -7.98 22.92 -6.98
C ILE A 3 -7.45 22.45 -8.33
N GLU A 4 -6.35 23.05 -8.78
CA GLU A 4 -5.58 22.48 -9.89
C GLU A 4 -5.07 21.11 -9.43
N GLY A 5 -5.33 20.07 -10.23
CA GLY A 5 -4.91 18.72 -9.91
C GLY A 5 -3.40 18.65 -9.62
N ALA A 6 -2.99 17.63 -8.89
CA ALA A 6 -1.61 17.50 -8.46
C ALA A 6 -1.14 16.06 -8.61
N THR A 7 0.12 15.90 -9.01
CA THR A 7 0.70 14.59 -9.33
C THR A 7 1.96 14.38 -8.52
N TRP A 8 2.10 13.19 -7.94
CA TRP A 8 3.25 12.80 -7.15
C TRP A 8 3.73 11.41 -7.52
N PRO A 9 5.05 11.14 -7.49
CA PRO A 9 5.56 9.79 -7.61
C PRO A 9 5.22 8.96 -6.36
N LEU A 10 4.90 7.68 -6.55
CA LEU A 10 4.67 6.73 -5.46
C LEU A 10 5.05 5.31 -5.93
N ALA A 11 5.98 4.67 -5.23
CA ALA A 11 6.36 3.26 -5.42
C ALA A 11 6.49 2.88 -6.91
N GLY A 12 7.46 3.47 -7.61
CA GLY A 12 7.72 3.30 -9.04
C GLY A 12 6.69 3.94 -9.99
N GLY A 13 5.45 4.15 -9.52
CA GLY A 13 4.35 4.72 -10.29
C GLY A 13 4.03 6.17 -9.94
N THR A 14 2.78 6.56 -10.21
CA THR A 14 2.29 7.92 -9.98
C THR A 14 0.91 7.92 -9.34
N ILE A 15 0.66 8.88 -8.46
CA ILE A 15 -0.66 9.22 -7.96
C ILE A 15 -1.03 10.62 -8.44
N ALA A 16 -2.28 10.81 -8.84
CA ALA A 16 -2.78 12.09 -9.34
C ALA A 16 -4.12 12.43 -8.68
N LEU A 17 -4.20 13.60 -8.05
CA LEU A 17 -5.46 14.19 -7.59
C LEU A 17 -6.17 14.81 -8.79
N GLN A 18 -7.39 14.36 -9.06
CA GLN A 18 -8.22 14.94 -10.11
C GLN A 18 -8.64 16.38 -9.75
N PRO A 19 -8.71 17.29 -10.73
CA PRO A 19 -9.22 18.64 -10.50
C PRO A 19 -10.61 18.59 -9.88
N THR A 20 -10.78 19.29 -8.76
CA THR A 20 -12.05 19.30 -8.01
C THR A 20 -12.44 20.74 -7.69
N GLU A 21 -13.72 21.05 -7.84
CA GLU A 21 -14.30 22.32 -7.40
C GLU A 21 -14.63 22.25 -5.91
N TRP A 22 -13.80 22.89 -5.10
CA TRP A 22 -14.01 22.95 -3.66
C TRP A 22 -15.09 23.97 -3.32
N THR A 23 -16.17 23.53 -2.69
CA THR A 23 -17.26 24.41 -2.25
C THR A 23 -17.11 24.69 -0.76
N ILE A 24 -16.61 25.87 -0.36
CA ILE A 24 -16.42 26.24 1.07
C ILE A 24 -17.74 26.18 1.88
N ALA A 25 -18.90 26.12 1.23
CA ALA A 25 -20.22 25.94 1.84
C ALA A 25 -20.75 24.49 1.85
N GLY A 26 -20.01 23.54 1.27
CA GLY A 26 -20.34 22.11 1.25
C GLY A 26 -20.01 21.46 2.60
N ARG A 27 -20.94 20.63 3.11
CA ARG A 27 -20.69 19.81 4.32
C ARG A 27 -19.85 18.57 4.01
N THR A 28 -19.79 18.20 2.74
CA THR A 28 -19.20 16.97 2.22
C THR A 28 -18.44 17.32 0.94
N GLU A 29 -17.16 16.96 0.88
CA GLU A 29 -16.30 17.17 -0.29
C GLU A 29 -15.78 15.83 -0.77
N GLU A 30 -15.79 15.61 -2.08
CA GLU A 30 -15.29 14.39 -2.70
C GLU A 30 -14.00 14.68 -3.47
N LEU A 31 -12.95 13.91 -3.19
CA LEU A 31 -11.68 13.97 -3.90
C LEU A 31 -11.43 12.65 -4.59
N MET A 32 -10.99 12.68 -5.84
CA MET A 32 -10.68 11.49 -6.61
C MET A 32 -9.18 11.43 -6.86
N ILE A 33 -8.52 10.35 -6.41
CA ILE A 33 -7.10 10.12 -6.66
C ILE A 33 -6.96 8.91 -7.59
N ASP A 34 -6.24 9.09 -8.69
CA ASP A 34 -5.87 8.01 -9.60
C ASP A 34 -4.47 7.51 -9.25
N ALA A 35 -4.31 6.19 -9.13
CA ALA A 35 -3.02 5.54 -8.98
C ALA A 35 -2.69 4.80 -10.28
N THR A 36 -1.53 5.11 -10.87
CA THR A 36 -1.09 4.55 -12.13
C THR A 36 0.24 3.86 -11.96
N ALA A 37 0.28 2.60 -12.39
CA ALA A 37 1.48 1.78 -12.47
C ALA A 37 2.28 1.70 -11.15
N ILE A 38 1.59 1.53 -10.02
CA ILE A 38 2.24 1.37 -8.72
C ILE A 38 2.91 0.00 -8.64
N GLU A 39 4.22 -0.03 -8.43
CA GLU A 39 5.00 -1.25 -8.31
C GLU A 39 4.78 -1.90 -6.94
N LEU A 40 4.34 -3.15 -6.94
CA LEU A 40 4.01 -3.88 -5.71
C LEU A 40 5.22 -4.10 -4.81
N ALA A 41 6.40 -4.29 -5.40
CA ALA A 41 7.64 -4.49 -4.65
C ALA A 41 7.98 -3.24 -3.83
N GLU A 42 8.00 -2.07 -4.48
CA GLU A 42 8.22 -0.80 -3.78
C GLU A 42 7.08 -0.46 -2.82
N LEU A 43 5.83 -0.80 -3.15
CA LEU A 43 4.69 -0.54 -2.28
C LEU A 43 4.79 -1.34 -0.97
N VAL A 44 5.19 -2.61 -1.04
CA VAL A 44 5.46 -3.46 0.13
C VAL A 44 6.54 -2.84 1.01
N ASP A 45 7.60 -2.29 0.41
CA ASP A 45 8.70 -1.64 1.12
C ASP A 45 8.26 -0.32 1.79
N VAL A 46 7.55 0.53 1.05
CA VAL A 46 7.01 1.82 1.54
C VAL A 46 6.06 1.62 2.71
N LEU A 47 5.21 0.59 2.66
CA LEU A 47 4.30 0.23 3.74
C LEU A 47 4.97 -0.62 4.84
N SER A 48 6.20 -1.08 4.58
CA SER A 48 6.97 -1.98 5.46
C SER A 48 6.17 -3.20 5.91
N LEU A 49 5.52 -3.87 4.96
CA LEU A 49 4.70 -5.06 5.26
C LEU A 49 5.62 -6.23 5.62
N PRO A 50 5.59 -6.72 6.88
CA PRO A 50 6.48 -7.80 7.30
C PRO A 50 6.09 -9.11 6.63
N ASP A 51 7.10 -9.95 6.38
CA ASP A 51 6.93 -11.29 5.81
C ASP A 51 6.21 -11.33 4.47
N MET A 52 6.11 -10.19 3.78
CA MET A 52 5.44 -10.05 2.50
C MET A 52 6.43 -9.59 1.44
N LYS A 53 6.35 -10.21 0.27
CA LYS A 53 6.97 -9.72 -0.97
C LYS A 53 5.95 -9.84 -2.07
N ALA A 54 5.92 -8.86 -2.95
CA ALA A 54 5.04 -8.89 -4.10
C ALA A 54 5.75 -8.28 -5.31
N GLU A 55 5.51 -8.84 -6.49
CA GLU A 55 5.95 -8.32 -7.77
C GLU A 55 4.76 -8.13 -8.69
N GLY A 56 4.89 -7.22 -9.65
CA GLY A 56 3.82 -6.80 -10.53
C GLY A 56 3.42 -5.35 -10.26
N THR A 57 2.41 -4.90 -10.99
CA THR A 57 2.01 -3.49 -10.98
C THR A 57 0.51 -3.39 -10.76
N ILE A 58 0.05 -2.46 -9.92
CA ILE A 58 -1.37 -2.16 -9.73
C ILE A 58 -1.72 -0.75 -10.19
N SER A 59 -2.95 -0.56 -10.65
CA SER A 59 -3.53 0.75 -10.95
C SER A 59 -4.98 0.79 -10.50
N GLY A 60 -5.50 1.97 -10.21
CA GLY A 60 -6.83 2.08 -9.66
C GLY A 60 -7.20 3.47 -9.21
N THR A 61 -8.28 3.53 -8.46
CA THR A 61 -8.92 4.76 -8.02
C THR A 61 -9.11 4.73 -6.52
N PHE A 62 -8.82 5.85 -5.86
CA PHE A 62 -8.93 6.03 -4.42
C PHE A 62 -9.84 7.22 -4.10
N PRO A 63 -11.17 7.02 -4.05
CA PRO A 63 -12.13 8.07 -3.76
C PRO A 63 -12.12 8.40 -2.27
N LEU A 64 -12.04 9.70 -1.98
CA LEU A 64 -12.05 10.24 -0.64
C LEU A 64 -13.26 11.13 -0.43
N THR A 65 -13.91 11.01 0.73
CA THR A 65 -14.99 11.88 1.16
C THR A 65 -14.60 12.58 2.46
N LEU A 66 -14.53 13.90 2.46
CA LEU A 66 -14.33 14.70 3.66
C LEU A 66 -15.69 15.12 4.20
N GLU A 67 -16.04 14.68 5.41
CA GLU A 67 -17.34 14.97 6.00
C GLU A 67 -17.20 15.16 7.52
N GLY A 68 -17.65 16.31 8.02
CA GLY A 68 -17.68 16.58 9.47
C GLY A 68 -16.32 16.47 10.17
N GLY A 69 -15.23 16.80 9.46
CA GLY A 69 -13.85 16.69 9.96
C GLY A 69 -13.24 15.29 9.89
N ASN A 70 -13.98 14.29 9.38
CA ASN A 70 -13.46 12.96 9.07
C ASN A 70 -13.10 12.85 7.59
N VAL A 71 -12.21 11.92 7.27
CA VAL A 71 -11.87 11.55 5.89
C VAL A 71 -12.22 10.07 5.71
N TRP A 72 -13.02 9.77 4.70
CA TRP A 72 -13.49 8.44 4.38
C TRP A 72 -12.93 7.99 3.05
N VAL A 73 -12.44 6.75 2.96
CA VAL A 73 -12.28 6.05 1.68
C VAL A 73 -13.60 5.38 1.36
N ARG A 74 -14.10 5.55 0.14
CA ARG A 74 -15.32 4.88 -0.32
C ARG A 74 -15.05 4.18 -1.64
N ASN A 75 -15.10 2.86 -1.64
CA ASN A 75 -14.93 2.00 -2.80
C ASN A 75 -13.61 2.27 -3.55
N ALA A 76 -12.51 2.44 -2.82
CA ALA A 76 -11.22 2.45 -3.49
C ALA A 76 -10.95 1.06 -4.06
N PHE A 77 -10.44 1.02 -5.27
CA PHE A 77 -10.29 -0.23 -6.01
C PHE A 77 -9.05 -0.17 -6.89
N PHE A 78 -8.22 -1.21 -6.78
CA PHE A 78 -7.00 -1.37 -7.53
C PHE A 78 -6.95 -2.74 -8.17
N LEU A 79 -6.41 -2.79 -9.39
CA LEU A 79 -6.24 -4.01 -10.17
C LEU A 79 -4.77 -4.14 -10.56
N ALA A 80 -4.27 -5.37 -10.47
CA ALA A 80 -3.02 -5.69 -11.14
C ALA A 80 -3.14 -5.63 -12.65
N ASP A 81 -2.01 -5.33 -13.29
CA ASP A 81 -1.91 -5.41 -14.74
C ASP A 81 -2.14 -6.83 -15.28
N SER A 82 -2.37 -6.94 -16.58
CA SER A 82 -2.67 -8.22 -17.23
C SER A 82 -1.49 -9.20 -17.29
N LYS A 83 -0.27 -8.76 -16.96
CA LYS A 83 0.90 -9.65 -16.84
C LYS A 83 0.84 -10.44 -15.53
N GLY A 84 0.05 -9.98 -14.57
CA GLY A 84 -0.04 -10.58 -13.24
C GLY A 84 1.24 -10.32 -12.44
N GLY A 85 1.58 -11.25 -11.56
CA GLY A 85 2.75 -11.08 -10.71
C GLY A 85 2.96 -12.22 -9.73
N THR A 86 3.82 -11.98 -8.75
CA THR A 86 4.15 -12.96 -7.72
C THR A 86 3.82 -12.40 -6.35
N LEU A 87 3.34 -13.24 -5.44
CA LEU A 87 3.14 -12.94 -4.04
C LEU A 87 3.85 -14.02 -3.21
N SER A 88 4.60 -13.57 -2.22
CA SER A 88 5.20 -14.42 -1.19
C SER A 88 4.81 -13.88 0.18
N TYR A 89 4.08 -14.70 0.94
CA TYR A 89 3.79 -14.45 2.35
C TYR A 89 4.36 -15.57 3.21
N THR A 90 5.25 -15.20 4.14
CA THR A 90 5.94 -16.13 5.05
C THR A 90 5.54 -15.94 6.52
N GLY A 91 4.52 -15.13 6.79
CA GLY A 91 4.10 -14.83 8.15
C GLY A 91 3.41 -16.00 8.84
N THR A 92 3.23 -15.86 10.16
CA THR A 92 2.76 -16.93 11.04
C THR A 92 1.28 -16.80 11.45
N ALA A 93 0.48 -16.02 10.70
CA ALA A 93 -0.91 -15.72 11.03
C ALA A 93 -1.76 -16.99 11.28
N ALA A 94 -1.56 -18.05 10.49
CA ALA A 94 -2.25 -19.34 10.67
C ALA A 94 -2.02 -19.95 12.06
N ALA A 95 -0.75 -19.98 12.48
CA ALA A 95 -0.32 -20.54 13.76
C ALA A 95 -0.83 -19.69 14.93
N GLN A 96 -0.82 -18.36 14.78
CA GLN A 96 -1.36 -17.43 15.79
C GLN A 96 -2.87 -17.55 15.95
N ALA A 97 -3.59 -17.85 14.86
CA ALA A 97 -5.03 -18.07 14.88
C ALA A 97 -5.44 -19.47 15.39
N GLY A 98 -4.47 -20.35 15.70
CA GLY A 98 -4.75 -21.72 16.16
C GLY A 98 -5.45 -22.59 15.12
N LEU A 99 -5.36 -22.21 13.84
CA LEU A 99 -5.99 -22.91 12.73
C LEU A 99 -5.08 -24.05 12.27
N ALA A 100 -5.13 -25.17 12.98
CA ALA A 100 -4.44 -26.40 12.61
C ALA A 100 -5.36 -27.27 11.72
N ASP A 101 -5.30 -27.04 10.40
CA ASP A 101 -6.01 -27.83 9.38
C ASP A 101 -5.11 -27.94 8.14
N ASP A 102 -4.98 -29.14 7.58
CA ASP A 102 -4.16 -29.42 6.38
C ASP A 102 -4.50 -28.49 5.20
N ARG A 103 -5.76 -28.05 5.09
CA ARG A 103 -6.20 -27.10 4.06
C ARG A 103 -5.68 -25.69 4.30
N VAL A 104 -5.58 -25.29 5.57
CA VAL A 104 -5.02 -24.00 5.97
C VAL A 104 -3.52 -24.01 5.70
N ASP A 105 -2.82 -25.08 6.07
CA ASP A 105 -1.39 -25.22 5.79
C ASP A 105 -1.10 -25.21 4.29
N ALA A 106 -1.91 -25.88 3.48
CA ALA A 106 -1.80 -25.84 2.02
C ALA A 106 -2.04 -24.44 1.44
N ALA A 107 -3.02 -23.70 1.97
CA ALA A 107 -3.29 -22.31 1.58
C ALA A 107 -2.12 -21.37 1.90
N PHE A 108 -1.55 -21.45 3.11
CA PHE A 108 -0.37 -20.66 3.46
C PHE A 108 0.89 -21.08 2.69
N THR A 109 1.05 -22.37 2.41
CA THR A 109 2.13 -22.85 1.53
C THR A 109 1.97 -22.29 0.12
N ALA A 110 0.76 -22.26 -0.42
CA ALA A 110 0.48 -21.68 -1.73
C ALA A 110 0.87 -20.19 -1.78
N LEU A 111 0.56 -19.42 -0.73
CA LEU A 111 0.92 -18.00 -0.61
C LEU A 111 2.43 -17.73 -0.54
N ARG A 112 3.30 -18.70 -0.24
CA ARG A 112 4.76 -18.50 -0.19
C ARG A 112 5.39 -18.26 -1.57
N ASN A 113 4.75 -18.74 -2.62
CA ASN A 113 5.23 -18.60 -4.01
C ASN A 113 4.03 -18.60 -4.97
N LEU A 114 3.07 -17.71 -4.71
CA LEU A 114 1.86 -17.61 -5.51
C LEU A 114 2.14 -16.80 -6.78
N LYS A 115 1.90 -17.39 -7.93
CA LYS A 115 1.86 -16.68 -9.22
C LYS A 115 0.42 -16.27 -9.50
N PHE A 116 0.11 -15.00 -9.33
CA PHE A 116 -1.25 -14.50 -9.53
C PHE A 116 -1.43 -13.96 -10.96
N LYS A 117 -2.62 -14.19 -11.50
CA LYS A 117 -3.11 -13.60 -12.75
C LYS A 117 -4.14 -12.50 -12.51
N VAL A 118 -4.78 -12.53 -11.34
CA VAL A 118 -5.69 -11.47 -10.88
C VAL A 118 -5.30 -11.11 -9.46
N LEU A 119 -5.12 -9.82 -9.23
CA LEU A 119 -5.07 -9.21 -7.92
C LEU A 119 -6.03 -8.02 -7.95
N GLU A 120 -7.04 -8.08 -7.10
CA GLU A 120 -7.98 -6.99 -6.85
C GLU A 120 -7.77 -6.55 -5.40
N VAL A 121 -7.68 -5.25 -5.16
CA VAL A 121 -7.54 -4.69 -3.81
C VAL A 121 -8.63 -3.63 -3.63
N GLY A 122 -9.43 -3.79 -2.58
CA GLY A 122 -10.45 -2.84 -2.17
C GLY A 122 -10.08 -2.16 -0.86
N VAL A 123 -10.37 -0.86 -0.72
CA VAL A 123 -10.20 -0.13 0.54
C VAL A 123 -11.43 0.71 0.83
N ASP A 124 -11.95 0.58 2.06
CA ASP A 124 -13.13 1.29 2.56
C ASP A 124 -12.94 1.67 4.02
N GLY A 125 -13.57 2.76 4.45
CA GLY A 125 -13.66 3.13 5.87
C GLY A 125 -13.13 4.53 6.18
N ASN A 126 -12.88 4.81 7.47
CA ASN A 126 -12.42 6.11 7.94
C ASN A 126 -10.89 6.09 8.10
N LEU A 127 -10.18 6.97 7.39
CA LEU A 127 -8.70 7.00 7.41
C LEU A 127 -8.13 7.31 8.80
N ILE A 128 -8.92 7.94 9.67
CA ILE A 128 -8.51 8.34 11.02
C ILE A 128 -8.88 7.26 12.04
N ASP A 129 -9.83 6.38 11.72
CA ASP A 129 -10.28 5.30 12.59
C ASP A 129 -10.08 3.94 11.90
N ASP A 130 -11.14 3.16 11.71
CA ASP A 130 -11.06 1.83 11.12
C ASP A 130 -11.24 1.88 9.60
N ILE A 131 -10.34 1.17 8.91
CA ILE A 131 -10.40 0.85 7.50
C ILE A 131 -10.49 -0.66 7.31
N THR A 132 -11.17 -1.06 6.26
CA THR A 132 -11.18 -2.43 5.75
C THR A 132 -10.37 -2.47 4.46
N VAL A 133 -9.36 -3.32 4.44
CA VAL A 133 -8.63 -3.67 3.22
C VAL A 133 -9.06 -5.06 2.80
N SER A 134 -9.61 -5.17 1.60
CA SER A 134 -9.97 -6.44 0.99
C SER A 134 -9.03 -6.75 -0.17
N ALA A 135 -8.73 -8.02 -0.36
CA ALA A 135 -7.94 -8.48 -1.49
C ALA A 135 -8.52 -9.77 -2.06
N ARG A 136 -8.59 -9.84 -3.39
CA ARG A 136 -8.84 -11.08 -4.13
C ARG A 136 -7.62 -11.46 -4.92
N LEU A 137 -7.08 -12.65 -4.69
CA LEU A 137 -5.98 -13.20 -5.47
C LEU A 137 -6.41 -14.48 -6.16
N LEU A 138 -6.36 -14.48 -7.48
CA LEU A 138 -6.52 -15.68 -8.28
C LEU A 138 -5.18 -16.05 -8.89
N GLY A 139 -4.65 -17.20 -8.51
CA GLY A 139 -3.32 -17.63 -8.92
C GLY A 139 -3.09 -19.11 -8.71
N HIS A 140 -1.86 -19.54 -8.91
CA HIS A 140 -1.44 -20.90 -8.64
C HIS A 140 -0.05 -20.91 -8.02
N ASN A 141 0.24 -21.95 -7.24
CA ASN A 141 1.59 -22.24 -6.79
C ASN A 141 2.00 -23.59 -7.42
N PRO A 142 3.01 -23.64 -8.30
CA PRO A 142 3.44 -24.87 -8.97
C PRO A 142 3.85 -26.00 -8.01
N GLU A 143 4.26 -25.65 -6.79
CA GLU A 143 4.74 -26.60 -5.77
C GLU A 143 3.59 -27.23 -4.97
N VAL A 144 2.38 -26.69 -5.07
CA VAL A 144 1.22 -27.13 -4.27
C VAL A 144 0.15 -27.74 -5.17
N TYR A 145 -0.32 -28.94 -4.81
CA TYR A 145 -1.36 -29.69 -5.53
C TYR A 145 -1.18 -29.77 -7.06
N GLY A 146 0.07 -29.86 -7.52
CA GLY A 146 0.37 -29.95 -8.96
C GLY A 146 0.05 -28.67 -9.75
N GLY A 147 0.05 -27.50 -9.10
CA GLY A 147 -0.23 -26.21 -9.75
C GLY A 147 -1.71 -25.87 -9.86
N ALA A 148 -2.56 -26.46 -9.00
CA ALA A 148 -3.97 -26.10 -8.93
C ALA A 148 -4.16 -24.60 -8.66
N GLU A 149 -5.26 -24.05 -9.18
CA GLU A 149 -5.61 -22.65 -8.93
C GLU A 149 -6.20 -22.45 -7.54
N PHE A 150 -5.88 -21.33 -6.93
CA PHE A 150 -6.40 -20.84 -5.67
C PHE A 150 -7.10 -19.48 -5.90
N ASP A 151 -8.32 -19.34 -5.39
CA ASP A 151 -9.06 -18.06 -5.30
C ASP A 151 -9.09 -17.64 -3.83
N PHE A 152 -8.15 -16.79 -3.44
CA PHE A 152 -8.06 -16.24 -2.09
C PHE A 152 -8.92 -14.98 -2.00
N ARG A 153 -9.71 -14.89 -0.93
CA ARG A 153 -10.43 -13.67 -0.55
C ARG A 153 -10.07 -13.32 0.88
N ILE A 154 -9.36 -12.22 1.03
CA ILE A 154 -8.79 -11.77 2.28
C ILE A 154 -9.47 -10.45 2.63
N SER A 155 -9.84 -10.27 3.89
CA SER A 155 -10.34 -8.99 4.41
C SER A 155 -9.68 -8.74 5.75
N VAL A 156 -9.08 -7.57 5.91
CA VAL A 156 -8.38 -7.15 7.13
C VAL A 156 -8.97 -5.83 7.57
N GLU A 157 -9.47 -5.81 8.80
CA GLU A 157 -9.86 -4.57 9.48
C GLU A 157 -8.64 -4.05 10.26
N SER A 158 -8.31 -2.78 10.08
CA SER A 158 -7.18 -2.15 10.74
C SER A 158 -7.39 -0.65 10.88
N LYS A 159 -6.60 -0.02 11.74
CA LYS A 159 -6.52 1.44 11.75
C LYS A 159 -5.44 1.89 10.78
N LEU A 160 -5.79 2.65 9.73
CA LEU A 160 -4.82 3.09 8.71
C LEU A 160 -3.63 3.84 9.34
N ALA A 161 -3.90 4.65 10.35
CA ALA A 161 -2.85 5.35 11.10
C ALA A 161 -1.86 4.39 11.78
N GLN A 162 -2.26 3.16 12.11
CA GLN A 162 -1.34 2.12 12.59
C GLN A 162 -0.50 1.51 11.46
N LEU A 163 -1.06 1.31 10.26
CA LEU A 163 -0.29 0.84 9.09
C LEU A 163 0.81 1.85 8.71
N ILE A 164 0.46 3.14 8.70
CA ILE A 164 1.44 4.21 8.45
C ILE A 164 2.46 4.25 9.59
N ARG A 165 2.05 4.16 10.87
CA ARG A 165 3.00 4.19 12.00
C ARG A 165 3.90 2.94 12.08
N SER A 166 3.41 1.77 11.69
CA SER A 166 4.24 0.57 11.60
C SER A 166 5.30 0.72 10.50
N GLY A 167 4.97 1.35 9.37
CA GLY A 167 5.96 1.71 8.34
C GLY A 167 6.88 2.88 8.74
N GLN A 168 6.34 3.89 9.42
CA GLN A 168 7.09 5.10 9.81
C GLN A 168 8.08 4.87 10.96
N ARG A 169 7.94 3.80 11.75
CA ARG A 169 8.94 3.43 12.77
C ARG A 169 10.31 3.11 12.19
N LEU A 170 10.44 2.88 10.88
CA LEU A 170 11.72 2.69 10.19
C LEU A 170 12.07 3.81 9.20
N ALA A 171 11.09 4.54 8.65
CA ALA A 171 11.34 5.69 7.77
C ALA A 171 11.92 6.91 8.50
N ALA A 172 11.72 7.05 9.82
CA ALA A 172 12.30 8.13 10.61
C ALA A 172 13.82 8.00 10.84
N ALA A 173 14.45 6.89 10.45
CA ALA A 173 15.87 6.63 10.70
C ALA A 173 16.81 6.97 9.52
N ARG A 174 16.31 7.42 8.36
CA ARG A 174 17.14 7.61 7.16
C ARG A 174 17.54 9.05 6.83
N TRP A 175 17.07 10.07 7.56
CA TRP A 175 17.45 11.47 7.27
C TRP A 175 18.46 12.08 8.26
N ILE A 176 18.82 11.40 9.37
CA ILE A 176 19.82 11.89 10.34
C ILE A 176 21.25 11.41 10.00
N ALA A 177 21.41 10.45 9.09
CA ALA A 177 22.74 9.99 8.64
C ALA A 177 23.41 10.92 7.60
N ASP A 178 22.63 11.71 6.86
CA ASP A 178 23.15 12.65 5.84
C ASP A 178 23.36 14.08 6.37
N ALA A 179 22.92 14.37 7.60
CA ALA A 179 23.04 15.72 8.20
C ALA A 179 24.26 15.89 9.14
N VAL A 180 25.14 14.89 9.27
CA VAL A 180 26.34 14.95 10.13
C VAL A 180 27.64 14.80 9.34
N ALA A 181 27.60 14.93 8.02
CA ALA A 181 28.80 15.15 7.21
C ALA A 181 28.86 16.61 6.74
N VAL A 182 28.90 17.54 7.70
CA VAL A 182 29.49 18.87 7.45
C VAL A 182 30.95 18.77 7.88
N ASP A 183 31.79 18.89 6.87
CA ASP A 183 33.25 18.93 6.86
C ASP A 183 33.85 19.72 8.05
N PRO A 184 34.70 19.11 8.91
CA PRO A 184 35.41 19.81 9.97
C PRO A 184 36.59 20.66 9.48
N ASP A 185 36.93 20.65 8.19
CA ASP A 185 38.11 21.34 7.63
C ASP A 185 37.76 22.47 6.63
N ALA A 186 36.55 23.05 6.70
CA ALA A 186 36.24 24.27 5.94
C ALA A 186 37.01 25.47 6.48
N GLU A 187 38.21 25.67 5.93
CA GLU A 187 39.12 26.79 6.11
C GLU A 187 38.36 28.12 5.96
N THR A 188 38.31 28.89 7.05
CA THR A 188 37.79 30.26 7.04
C THR A 188 38.80 31.16 6.35
N ASP A 189 38.61 31.37 5.05
CA ASP A 189 39.24 32.48 4.34
C ASP A 189 38.38 33.72 4.59
N ASP A 190 38.89 34.59 5.46
CA ASP A 190 38.26 35.83 5.89
C ASP A 190 38.49 36.92 4.83
N PRO A 191 37.46 37.40 4.10
CA PRO A 191 37.65 38.48 3.14
C PRO A 191 37.71 39.87 3.80
N PHE A 192 37.64 39.97 5.13
CA PHE A 192 37.73 41.24 5.84
C PHE A 192 38.40 41.06 7.22
N ASN A 193 39.72 41.31 7.28
CA ASN A 193 40.43 41.81 8.46
C ASN A 193 39.65 41.94 9.79
#